data_AF-A0A920WAL9-F1
#
_entry.id   AF-A0A920WAL9-F1
#
_cell.length_a   1.000
_cell.length_b   1.000
_cell.length_c   1.000
_cell.angle_alpha   90.00
_cell.angle_beta   90.00
_cell.angle_gamma   90.00
#
_symmetry.space_group_name_H-M   'P 1'
#
loop_
_entity.id
_entity.type
_entity.pdbx_description
1 polymer ?
#
loop_
_entity_poly.entity_id
_entity_poly.type
_entity_poly.pdbx_seq_one_letter_code
_entity_poly.pdbx_strand_id
1 'polypeptide(L)'
;MYLWQNTPLYHGNYRGRIETVYVASIDPNPKVSGAGCETLSDAGISVVMLEASGVTELYEGFAKYILQGIPFITAKYAMSLDGKIATASGDSKWVTGVTSRQLVQELRKKCDAILVGINTVLADDPQLTCRDDSGSPLDRQPLRVILDSKCRFPTNSRMLQEPGKTLVITGRNAPQQSIKNLRNLGVCVIESDSGSTISLDWGMILNSLGDRNIVNLLVEGGSSILGSLFDGGFL
;
A
#
# COMPACT_ATOMS: atom_id res chain seq x y z
N MET A 1 -6.36 -14.25 15.96
CA MET A 1 -6.20 -15.36 16.91
C MET A 1 -4.90 -15.17 17.68
N TYR A 2 -4.91 -14.31 18.70
CA TYR A 2 -3.91 -14.30 19.77
C TYR A 2 -4.68 -14.70 21.02
N LEU A 3 -4.44 -15.93 21.46
CA LEU A 3 -4.96 -16.48 22.70
C LEU A 3 -4.29 -15.75 23.87
N TRP A 4 -4.99 -14.80 24.49
CA TRP A 4 -4.67 -14.33 25.83
C TRP A 4 -5.38 -15.19 26.90
N GLN A 5 -5.50 -16.49 26.67
CA GLN A 5 -5.81 -17.40 27.76
C GLN A 5 -4.52 -17.69 28.52
N ASN A 6 -4.36 -17.02 29.67
CA ASN A 6 -3.33 -17.29 30.67
C ASN A 6 -1.86 -17.24 30.18
N THR A 7 -1.46 -16.22 29.42
CA THR A 7 -0.03 -15.91 29.31
C THR A 7 0.36 -15.00 30.47
N PRO A 8 1.17 -15.44 31.44
CA PRO A 8 1.74 -14.53 32.43
C PRO A 8 2.65 -13.57 31.68
N LEU A 9 2.46 -12.26 31.86
CA LEU A 9 3.45 -11.27 31.45
C LEU A 9 4.69 -11.46 32.34
N TYR A 10 5.62 -12.32 31.92
CA TYR A 10 6.87 -12.55 32.63
C TYR A 10 7.87 -11.44 32.31
N HIS A 11 7.79 -10.35 33.08
CA HIS A 11 8.89 -9.39 33.25
C HIS A 11 9.16 -9.21 34.75
N GLY A 12 10.23 -9.86 35.25
CA GLY A 12 10.66 -9.73 36.64
C GLY A 12 9.75 -10.46 37.65
N ASN A 13 10.18 -10.51 38.91
CA ASN A 13 9.58 -11.29 40.01
C ASN A 13 8.16 -10.82 40.47
N TYR A 14 7.36 -10.21 39.61
CA TYR A 14 6.02 -9.72 39.92
C TYR A 14 4.95 -10.71 39.46
N ARG A 15 4.27 -11.35 40.42
CA ARG A 15 3.03 -12.11 40.19
C ARG A 15 1.81 -11.19 40.37
N GLY A 16 1.58 -10.29 39.41
CA GLY A 16 0.36 -9.47 39.37
C GLY A 16 -0.75 -10.17 38.60
N ARG A 17 -2.00 -10.10 39.11
CA ARG A 17 -3.20 -10.41 38.32
C ARG A 17 -3.69 -9.13 37.66
N ILE A 18 -3.99 -9.16 36.37
CA ILE A 18 -4.60 -8.02 35.67
C ILE A 18 -6.06 -7.94 36.14
N GLU A 19 -6.45 -6.82 36.74
CA GLU A 19 -7.82 -6.59 37.24
C GLU A 19 -8.67 -5.79 36.26
N THR A 20 -8.06 -4.89 35.48
CA THR A 20 -8.77 -4.02 34.54
C THR A 20 -7.98 -3.83 33.26
N VAL A 21 -8.68 -3.88 32.12
CA VAL A 21 -8.14 -3.60 30.78
C VAL A 21 -8.92 -2.45 30.18
N TYR A 22 -8.20 -1.42 29.74
CA TYR A 22 -8.76 -0.28 29.03
C TYR A 22 -8.59 -0.49 27.53
N VAL A 23 -9.70 -0.45 26.79
CA VAL A 23 -9.75 -0.75 25.35
C VAL A 23 -10.10 0.51 24.59
N ALA A 24 -9.23 0.93 23.69
CA ALA A 24 -9.41 2.15 22.91
C ALA A 24 -10.30 1.95 21.67
N SER A 25 -10.36 0.73 21.12
CA SER A 25 -11.26 0.37 20.02
C SER A 25 -11.52 -1.13 19.99
N ILE A 26 -12.71 -1.50 19.50
CA ILE A 26 -13.05 -2.89 19.18
C ILE A 26 -12.41 -3.28 17.84
N ASP A 27 -12.03 -4.56 17.71
CA ASP A 27 -11.54 -5.12 16.45
C ASP A 27 -12.60 -4.95 15.34
N PRO A 28 -12.26 -4.31 14.20
CA PRO A 28 -13.21 -4.11 13.11
C PRO A 28 -13.61 -5.41 12.39
N ASN A 29 -12.87 -6.50 12.58
CA ASN A 29 -13.14 -7.78 11.94
C ASN A 29 -14.46 -8.39 12.44
N PRO A 30 -15.49 -8.52 11.59
CA PRO A 30 -16.79 -9.04 12.02
C PRO A 30 -16.72 -10.46 12.60
N LYS A 31 -15.68 -11.22 12.28
CA LYS A 31 -15.50 -12.61 12.77
C LYS A 31 -15.04 -12.69 14.23
N VAL A 32 -14.46 -11.61 14.77
CA VAL A 32 -13.88 -11.59 16.13
C VAL A 32 -14.22 -10.32 16.92
N SER A 33 -15.03 -9.44 16.35
CA SER A 33 -15.47 -8.20 17.00
C SER A 33 -16.10 -8.49 18.36
N GLY A 34 -15.62 -7.82 19.40
CA GLY A 34 -16.07 -8.00 20.79
C GLY A 34 -15.55 -9.25 21.52
N ALA A 35 -15.21 -10.33 20.80
CA ALA A 35 -14.88 -11.63 21.41
C ALA A 35 -13.70 -11.57 22.41
N GLY A 36 -12.70 -10.71 22.15
CA GLY A 36 -11.59 -10.50 23.09
C GLY A 36 -12.04 -9.82 24.39
N CYS A 37 -12.97 -8.87 24.31
CA CYS A 37 -13.52 -8.20 25.49
C CYS A 37 -14.41 -9.15 26.30
N GLU A 38 -15.19 -9.99 25.63
CA GLU A 38 -15.99 -11.04 26.26
C GLU A 38 -15.09 -12.05 26.97
N THR A 39 -14.05 -12.55 26.31
CA THR A 39 -13.08 -13.49 26.90
C THR A 39 -12.42 -12.94 28.17
N LEU A 40 -12.07 -11.65 28.18
CA LEU A 40 -11.50 -10.99 29.36
C LEU A 40 -12.55 -10.85 30.49
N SER A 41 -13.77 -10.47 30.14
CA SER A 41 -14.87 -10.32 31.10
C SER A 41 -15.23 -11.66 31.76
N ASP A 42 -15.28 -12.75 30.99
CA ASP A 42 -15.54 -14.10 31.48
C ASP A 42 -14.44 -14.61 32.43
N ALA A 43 -13.20 -14.13 32.26
CA ALA A 43 -12.08 -14.41 33.16
C ALA A 43 -12.10 -13.54 34.46
N GLY A 44 -13.13 -12.71 34.63
CA GLY A 44 -13.29 -11.81 35.76
C GLY A 44 -12.41 -10.56 35.70
N ILE A 45 -11.96 -10.16 34.51
CA ILE A 45 -11.20 -8.93 34.28
C ILE A 45 -12.19 -7.83 33.86
N SER A 46 -12.15 -6.67 34.52
CA SER A 46 -12.99 -5.53 34.13
C SER A 46 -12.51 -4.95 32.81
N VAL A 47 -13.40 -4.80 31.83
CA VAL A 47 -13.09 -4.17 30.54
C VAL A 47 -13.76 -2.80 30.46
N VAL A 48 -12.96 -1.75 30.23
CA VAL A 48 -13.44 -0.37 30.12
C VAL A 48 -13.13 0.18 28.73
N MET A 49 -14.17 0.56 27.99
CA MET A 49 -13.99 1.24 26.71
C MET A 49 -13.59 2.69 26.94
N LEU A 50 -12.53 3.13 26.27
CA LEU A 50 -12.09 4.52 26.26
C LEU A 50 -12.64 5.23 25.02
N GLU A 51 -13.12 6.46 25.23
CA GLU A 51 -13.27 7.42 24.14
C GLU A 51 -11.92 8.12 23.93
N ALA A 52 -11.17 7.68 22.92
CA ALA A 52 -9.90 8.28 22.55
C ALA A 52 -9.96 8.77 21.09
N SER A 53 -9.55 10.02 20.89
CA SER A 53 -9.34 10.57 19.55
C SER A 53 -8.07 9.98 18.93
N GLY A 54 -8.02 9.86 17.61
CA GLY A 54 -6.83 9.36 16.91
C GLY A 54 -6.71 7.84 16.83
N VAL A 55 -7.60 7.08 17.48
CA VAL A 55 -7.50 5.61 17.49
C VAL A 55 -7.82 5.05 16.12
N THR A 56 -8.88 5.52 15.47
CA THR A 56 -9.27 5.05 14.14
C THR A 56 -8.19 5.37 13.10
N GLU A 57 -7.58 6.54 13.19
CA GLU A 57 -6.50 7.00 12.32
C GLU A 57 -5.24 6.10 12.44
N LEU A 58 -4.98 5.54 13.62
CA LEU A 58 -3.83 4.65 13.83
C LEU A 58 -3.94 3.33 13.04
N TYR A 59 -5.15 2.82 12.82
CA TYR A 59 -5.37 1.52 12.17
C TYR A 59 -6.30 1.59 10.95
N GLU A 60 -6.59 2.78 10.41
CA GLU A 60 -7.53 3.01 9.29
C GLU A 60 -7.24 2.11 8.09
N GLY A 61 -5.97 1.90 7.79
CA GLY A 61 -5.53 1.03 6.71
C GLY A 61 -5.95 -0.42 6.93
N PHE A 62 -5.68 -0.92 8.14
CA PHE A 62 -6.09 -2.26 8.56
C PHE A 62 -7.61 -2.40 8.61
N ALA A 63 -8.31 -1.41 9.16
CA ALA A 63 -9.78 -1.41 9.24
C ALA A 63 -10.41 -1.52 7.85
N LYS A 64 -9.97 -0.67 6.90
CA LYS A 64 -10.46 -0.70 5.52
C LYS A 64 -10.19 -2.05 4.86
N TYR A 65 -8.98 -2.57 4.99
CA TYR A 65 -8.62 -3.87 4.43
C TYR A 65 -9.47 -5.01 4.99
N ILE A 66 -9.65 -5.06 6.32
CA ILE A 66 -10.43 -6.10 6.98
C ILE A 66 -11.91 -6.05 6.60
N LEU A 67 -12.48 -4.85 6.47
CA LEU A 67 -13.91 -4.66 6.19
C LEU A 67 -14.25 -4.82 4.71
N GLN A 68 -13.37 -4.37 3.81
CA GLN A 68 -13.65 -4.26 2.38
C GLN A 68 -12.81 -5.19 1.51
N GLY A 69 -11.76 -5.81 2.06
CA GLY A 69 -10.85 -6.68 1.31
C GLY A 69 -9.92 -5.95 0.35
N ILE A 70 -9.88 -4.62 0.36
CA ILE A 70 -9.05 -3.80 -0.53
C ILE A 70 -8.11 -2.86 0.23
N PRO A 71 -6.97 -2.45 -0.36
CA PRO A 71 -6.02 -1.57 0.32
C PRO A 71 -6.60 -0.19 0.64
N PHE A 72 -6.06 0.41 1.70
CA PHE A 72 -6.15 1.85 1.93
C PHE A 72 -5.16 2.59 1.03
N ILE A 73 -5.67 3.61 0.33
CA ILE A 73 -4.95 4.29 -0.75
C ILE A 73 -4.50 5.64 -0.25
N THR A 74 -3.18 5.86 -0.26
CA THR A 74 -2.59 7.19 -0.10
C THR A 74 -2.18 7.71 -1.47
N ALA A 75 -2.86 8.74 -1.96
CA ALA A 75 -2.47 9.44 -3.17
C ALA A 75 -1.40 10.50 -2.87
N LYS A 76 -0.23 10.39 -3.51
CA LYS A 76 0.82 11.41 -3.42
C LYS A 76 1.03 12.07 -4.78
N TYR A 77 0.92 13.39 -4.78
CA TYR A 77 1.27 14.24 -5.91
C TYR A 77 2.08 15.46 -5.47
N ALA A 78 2.77 16.07 -6.42
CA ALA A 78 3.42 17.36 -6.26
C ALA A 78 2.89 18.26 -7.38
N MET A 79 2.60 19.51 -7.04
CA MET A 79 2.14 20.50 -8.02
C MET A 79 2.90 21.81 -7.82
N SER A 80 3.07 22.55 -8.91
CA SER A 80 3.42 23.97 -8.85
C SER A 80 2.28 24.78 -8.22
N LEU A 81 2.56 26.04 -7.87
CA LEU A 81 1.57 26.92 -7.25
C LEU A 81 0.34 27.17 -8.13
N ASP A 82 0.52 27.15 -9.46
CA ASP A 82 -0.56 27.26 -10.46
C ASP A 82 -1.24 25.92 -10.79
N GLY A 83 -1.02 24.89 -9.96
CA GLY A 83 -1.73 23.61 -10.01
C GLY A 83 -1.24 22.64 -11.08
N LYS A 84 -0.02 22.81 -11.60
CA LYS A 84 0.55 21.92 -12.63
C LYS A 84 1.39 20.82 -11.99
N ILE A 85 1.13 19.58 -12.36
CA ILE A 85 1.91 18.42 -11.90
C ILE A 85 3.07 18.05 -12.85
N ALA A 86 3.09 18.66 -14.04
CA ALA A 86 4.14 18.56 -15.03
C ALA A 86 4.13 19.83 -15.90
N THR A 87 5.27 20.15 -16.49
CA THR A 87 5.39 21.19 -17.52
C THR A 87 4.63 20.79 -18.79
N ALA A 88 4.45 21.73 -19.72
CA ALA A 88 3.81 21.45 -21.02
C ALA A 88 4.57 20.39 -21.85
N SER A 89 5.87 20.20 -21.62
CA SER A 89 6.68 19.15 -22.23
C SER A 89 6.65 17.82 -21.47
N GLY A 90 5.93 17.74 -20.35
CA GLY A 90 5.85 16.55 -19.52
C GLY A 90 6.98 16.40 -18.49
N ASP A 91 7.92 17.35 -18.43
CA ASP A 91 8.95 17.35 -17.40
C ASP A 91 8.34 17.68 -16.04
N SER A 92 8.58 16.83 -15.05
CA SER A 92 8.09 16.96 -13.67
C SER A 92 9.21 16.80 -12.65
N LYS A 93 10.48 16.81 -13.10
CA LYS A 93 11.61 16.61 -12.20
C LYS A 93 11.82 17.84 -11.32
N TRP A 94 12.06 17.58 -10.03
CA TRP A 94 12.47 18.57 -9.02
C TRP A 94 11.46 19.70 -8.74
N VAL A 95 10.15 19.46 -8.92
CA VAL A 95 9.09 20.40 -8.46
C VAL A 95 9.20 20.64 -6.95
N THR A 96 9.67 19.65 -6.18
CA THR A 96 9.79 19.73 -4.72
C THR A 96 11.23 19.58 -4.22
N GLY A 97 11.51 20.21 -3.07
CA GLY A 97 12.81 20.20 -2.39
C GLY A 97 13.11 18.93 -1.60
N VAL A 98 14.26 18.92 -0.91
CA VAL A 98 14.79 17.76 -0.16
C VAL A 98 13.79 17.24 0.90
N THR A 99 13.14 18.14 1.64
CA THR A 99 12.15 17.77 2.68
C THR A 99 10.98 16.95 2.11
N SER A 100 10.53 17.28 0.89
CA SER A 100 9.46 16.52 0.22
C SER A 100 9.93 15.11 -0.19
N ARG A 101 11.20 14.96 -0.55
CA ARG A 101 11.78 13.65 -0.89
C ARG A 101 11.92 12.77 0.33
N GLN A 102 12.32 13.35 1.47
CA GLN A 102 12.34 12.65 2.76
C GLN A 102 10.94 12.20 3.16
N LEU A 103 9.93 13.07 3.02
CA LEU A 103 8.55 12.71 3.30
C LEU A 103 8.06 11.52 2.44
N VAL A 104 8.40 11.50 1.14
CA VAL A 104 8.07 10.34 0.29
C VAL A 104 8.75 9.06 0.77
N GLN A 105 10.01 9.12 1.20
CA GLN A 105 10.67 7.95 1.80
C GLN A 105 9.94 7.47 3.06
N GLU A 106 9.51 8.37 3.93
CA GLU A 106 8.71 8.02 5.11
C GLU A 106 7.36 7.39 4.75
N LEU A 107 6.69 7.89 3.72
CA LEU A 107 5.45 7.28 3.22
C LEU A 107 5.70 5.88 2.67
N ARG A 108 6.74 5.70 1.85
CA ARG A 108 7.09 4.37 1.31
C ARG A 108 7.38 3.36 2.41
N LYS A 109 8.06 3.76 3.49
CA LYS A 109 8.35 2.90 4.67
C LYS A 109 7.07 2.39 5.34
N LYS A 110 5.98 3.16 5.29
CA LYS A 110 4.68 2.84 5.92
C LYS A 110 3.73 2.04 5.00
N CYS A 111 4.08 1.87 3.73
CA CYS A 111 3.22 1.20 2.76
C CYS A 111 3.70 -0.23 2.45
N ASP A 112 2.76 -1.05 1.98
CA ASP A 112 3.03 -2.42 1.53
C ASP A 112 3.26 -2.47 0.03
N ALA A 113 2.72 -1.50 -0.71
CA ALA A 113 2.89 -1.37 -2.15
C ALA A 113 3.02 0.09 -2.59
N ILE A 114 3.75 0.30 -3.68
CA ILE A 114 3.84 1.57 -4.41
C ILE A 114 3.31 1.34 -5.83
N LEU A 115 2.34 2.13 -6.26
CA LEU A 115 1.75 2.07 -7.59
C LEU A 115 2.11 3.31 -8.41
N VAL A 116 2.57 3.08 -9.63
CA VAL A 116 2.79 4.12 -10.64
C VAL A 116 2.27 3.67 -12.00
N GLY A 117 2.07 4.63 -12.89
CA GLY A 117 1.79 4.35 -14.30
C GLY A 117 3.07 4.08 -15.08
N ILE A 118 2.94 3.31 -16.15
CA ILE A 118 4.05 3.05 -17.09
C ILE A 118 4.70 4.34 -17.61
N ASN A 119 3.95 5.43 -17.81
CA ASN A 119 4.53 6.68 -18.30
C ASN A 119 5.54 7.27 -17.30
N THR A 120 5.30 7.12 -15.99
CA THR A 120 6.27 7.49 -14.95
C THR A 120 7.54 6.65 -15.07
N VAL A 121 7.40 5.35 -15.31
CA VAL A 121 8.56 4.45 -15.51
C VAL A 121 9.35 4.85 -16.76
N LEU A 122 8.67 5.14 -17.87
CA LEU A 122 9.34 5.52 -19.12
C LEU A 122 10.03 6.88 -19.04
N ALA A 123 9.47 7.83 -18.29
CA ALA A 123 10.03 9.18 -18.18
C ALA A 123 11.18 9.28 -17.16
N ASP A 124 11.03 8.61 -16.02
CA ASP A 124 11.92 8.79 -14.87
C ASP A 124 12.77 7.56 -14.52
N ASP A 125 12.44 6.39 -15.06
CA ASP A 125 13.05 5.09 -14.76
C ASP A 125 13.30 4.91 -13.24
N PRO A 126 12.29 5.10 -12.37
CA PRO A 126 12.52 5.18 -10.93
C PRO A 126 12.88 3.82 -10.33
N GLN A 127 13.62 3.82 -9.22
CA GLN A 127 13.92 2.59 -8.46
C GLN A 127 12.73 2.10 -7.62
N LEU A 128 11.88 3.04 -7.15
CA LEU A 128 10.72 2.80 -6.29
C LEU A 128 11.03 1.95 -5.04
N THR A 129 12.16 2.24 -4.38
CA THR A 129 12.58 1.58 -3.14
C THR A 129 12.35 2.45 -1.91
N CYS A 130 12.30 1.79 -0.75
CA CYS A 130 12.53 2.38 0.56
C CYS A 130 14.03 2.37 0.87
N ARG A 131 14.57 3.52 1.28
CA ARG A 131 15.99 3.68 1.63
C ARG A 131 16.15 4.22 3.04
N ASP A 132 17.27 3.90 3.66
CA ASP A 132 17.73 4.56 4.89
C ASP A 132 18.29 5.96 4.60
N ASP A 133 18.73 6.65 5.65
CA ASP A 133 19.27 8.01 5.55
C ASP A 133 20.60 8.08 4.79
N SER A 134 21.29 6.94 4.64
CA SER A 134 22.51 6.82 3.82
C SER A 134 22.19 6.64 2.32
N GLY A 135 20.92 6.41 1.97
CA GLY A 135 20.48 6.11 0.60
C GLY A 135 20.54 4.61 0.27
N SER A 136 20.83 3.75 1.23
CA SER A 136 20.90 2.29 1.04
C SER A 136 19.50 1.68 1.13
N PRO A 137 19.14 0.72 0.26
CA PRO A 137 17.83 0.05 0.34
C PRO A 137 17.65 -0.68 1.67
N LEU A 138 16.45 -0.57 2.25
CA LEU A 138 16.06 -1.35 3.42
C LEU A 138 15.77 -2.82 3.06
N ASP A 139 15.81 -3.73 4.04
CA ASP A 139 15.46 -5.14 3.83
C ASP A 139 14.00 -5.33 3.42
N ARG A 140 13.08 -4.62 4.09
CA ARG A 140 11.66 -4.61 3.75
C ARG A 140 11.41 -3.61 2.63
N GLN A 141 11.07 -4.12 1.45
CA GLN A 141 10.68 -3.32 0.30
C GLN A 141 9.19 -3.48 -0.01
N PRO A 142 8.49 -2.39 -0.38
CA PRO A 142 7.12 -2.46 -0.84
C PRO A 142 7.04 -3.17 -2.20
N LEU A 143 5.89 -3.79 -2.48
CA LEU A 143 5.59 -4.30 -3.81
C LEU A 143 5.50 -3.13 -4.81
N ARG A 144 6.27 -3.18 -5.88
CA ARG A 144 6.20 -2.18 -6.95
C ARG A 144 5.13 -2.59 -7.96
N VAL A 145 4.07 -1.80 -8.10
CA VAL A 145 2.93 -2.08 -8.96
C VAL A 145 2.94 -1.11 -10.14
N ILE A 146 3.04 -1.64 -11.35
CA ILE A 146 3.10 -0.83 -12.56
C ILE A 146 1.86 -1.08 -13.41
N LEU A 147 1.10 -0.02 -13.68
CA LEU A 147 -0.03 -0.08 -14.59
C LEU A 147 0.46 0.18 -16.02
N ASP A 148 0.41 -0.84 -16.87
CA ASP A 148 0.95 -0.82 -18.21
C ASP A 148 0.09 -1.60 -19.21
N SER A 149 -0.99 -0.96 -19.67
CA SER A 149 -1.98 -1.57 -20.57
C SER A 149 -1.40 -2.21 -21.83
N LYS A 150 -0.22 -1.78 -22.30
CA LYS A 150 0.42 -2.25 -23.53
C LYS A 150 1.69 -3.06 -23.31
N CYS A 151 2.07 -3.37 -22.05
CA CYS A 151 3.30 -4.09 -21.71
C CYS A 151 4.55 -3.48 -22.39
N ARG A 152 4.72 -2.17 -22.22
CA ARG A 152 5.86 -1.34 -22.64
C ARG A 152 6.98 -1.27 -21.59
N PHE A 153 6.79 -1.89 -20.43
CA PHE A 153 7.75 -1.88 -19.32
C PHE A 153 9.16 -2.29 -19.80
N PRO A 154 10.17 -1.43 -19.64
CA PRO A 154 11.52 -1.73 -20.08
C PRO A 154 12.14 -2.88 -19.27
N THR A 155 12.63 -3.91 -19.95
CA THR A 155 13.29 -5.08 -19.33
C THR A 155 14.61 -4.73 -18.64
N ASN A 156 15.13 -3.52 -18.86
CA ASN A 156 16.34 -2.98 -18.25
C ASN A 156 16.05 -1.86 -17.23
N SER A 157 14.79 -1.71 -16.77
CA SER A 157 14.42 -0.68 -15.79
C SER A 157 15.25 -0.78 -14.51
N ARG A 158 15.70 0.35 -13.95
CA ARG A 158 16.55 0.39 -12.74
C ARG A 158 15.94 -0.36 -11.56
N MET A 159 14.61 -0.32 -11.39
CA MET A 159 13.95 -1.05 -10.31
C MET A 159 14.18 -2.57 -10.37
N LEU A 160 14.41 -3.17 -11.55
CA LEU A 160 14.68 -4.61 -11.63
C LEU A 160 16.06 -4.99 -11.06
N GLN A 161 16.95 -4.02 -10.85
CA GLN A 161 18.26 -4.21 -10.23
C GLN A 161 18.22 -4.01 -8.71
N GLU A 162 17.07 -3.59 -8.16
CA GLU A 162 16.89 -3.29 -6.74
C GLU A 162 16.13 -4.41 -6.02
N PRO A 163 16.37 -4.59 -4.70
CA PRO A 163 15.63 -5.56 -3.91
C PRO A 163 14.12 -5.30 -3.94
N GLY A 164 13.35 -6.36 -3.68
CA GLY A 164 11.89 -6.31 -3.68
C GLY A 164 11.27 -6.89 -4.96
N LYS A 165 9.93 -6.94 -4.98
CA LYS A 165 9.17 -7.55 -6.08
C LYS A 165 8.52 -6.49 -6.96
N THR A 166 8.29 -6.85 -8.22
CA THR A 166 7.58 -6.01 -9.18
C THR A 166 6.40 -6.78 -9.76
N LEU A 167 5.24 -6.13 -9.76
CA LEU A 167 3.99 -6.56 -10.36
C LEU A 167 3.66 -5.60 -11.49
N VAL A 168 3.50 -6.12 -12.70
CA VAL A 168 3.01 -5.35 -13.85
C VAL A 168 1.58 -5.81 -14.17
N ILE A 169 0.67 -4.85 -14.27
CA ILE A 169 -0.72 -5.09 -14.66
C ILE A 169 -0.90 -4.60 -16.09
N THR A 170 -1.17 -5.53 -17.01
CA THR A 170 -1.31 -5.27 -18.44
C THR A 170 -2.76 -5.36 -18.89
N GLY A 171 -3.08 -4.84 -20.07
CA GLY A 171 -4.38 -5.09 -20.69
C GLY A 171 -4.41 -6.45 -21.37
N ARG A 172 -5.61 -7.01 -21.60
CA ARG A 172 -5.83 -8.28 -22.31
C ARG A 172 -5.10 -8.38 -23.66
N ASN A 173 -4.99 -7.27 -24.38
CA ASN A 173 -4.41 -7.22 -25.72
C ASN A 173 -2.92 -6.85 -25.72
N ALA A 174 -2.24 -6.90 -24.57
CA ALA A 174 -0.82 -6.63 -24.51
C ALA A 174 -0.01 -7.71 -25.27
N PRO A 175 1.12 -7.36 -25.90
CA PRO A 175 1.91 -8.32 -26.66
C PRO A 175 2.41 -9.47 -25.77
N GLN A 176 2.02 -10.71 -26.09
CA GLN A 176 2.36 -11.90 -25.31
C GLN A 176 3.87 -12.14 -25.22
N GLN A 177 4.63 -11.75 -26.24
CA GLN A 177 6.09 -11.82 -26.21
C GLN A 177 6.67 -10.86 -25.14
N SER A 178 6.15 -9.64 -25.02
CA SER A 178 6.58 -8.70 -23.97
C SER A 178 6.27 -9.25 -22.58
N ILE A 179 5.06 -9.80 -22.39
CA ILE A 179 4.66 -10.45 -21.13
C ILE A 179 5.60 -11.60 -20.78
N LYS A 180 5.91 -12.47 -21.75
CA LYS A 180 6.85 -13.59 -21.57
C LYS A 180 8.24 -13.09 -21.17
N ASN A 181 8.74 -12.03 -21.81
CA ASN A 181 10.04 -11.45 -21.49
C ASN A 181 10.08 -10.95 -20.03
N LEU A 182 9.02 -10.30 -19.55
CA LEU A 182 8.93 -9.86 -18.15
C LEU A 182 8.87 -11.03 -17.17
N ARG A 183 8.03 -12.04 -17.45
CA ARG A 183 7.93 -13.25 -16.62
C ARG A 183 9.27 -13.98 -16.51
N ASN A 184 10.04 -14.04 -17.60
CA ASN A 184 11.39 -14.62 -17.62
C ASN A 184 12.40 -13.86 -16.72
N LEU A 185 12.15 -12.58 -16.44
CA LEU A 185 12.94 -11.77 -15.52
C LEU A 185 12.43 -11.86 -14.06
N GLY A 186 11.48 -12.76 -13.77
CA GLY A 186 10.89 -12.92 -12.44
C GLY A 186 9.86 -11.84 -12.09
N VAL A 187 9.43 -11.02 -13.06
CA VAL A 187 8.36 -10.04 -12.86
C VAL A 187 7.01 -10.75 -12.85
N CYS A 188 6.20 -10.46 -11.84
CA CYS A 188 4.81 -10.94 -11.81
C CYS A 188 3.99 -10.11 -12.80
N VAL A 189 3.25 -10.77 -13.71
CA VAL A 189 2.41 -10.08 -14.69
C VAL A 189 0.98 -10.57 -14.59
N ILE A 190 0.05 -9.66 -14.32
CA ILE A 190 -1.40 -9.88 -14.34
C ILE A 190 -1.96 -9.24 -15.61
N GLU A 191 -2.77 -9.99 -16.33
CA GLU A 191 -3.49 -9.52 -17.51
C GLU A 191 -4.91 -9.15 -17.08
N SER A 192 -5.32 -7.91 -17.32
CA SER A 192 -6.66 -7.43 -16.99
C SER A 192 -7.67 -7.89 -18.03
N ASP A 193 -8.82 -8.37 -17.56
CA ASP A 193 -9.92 -8.85 -18.38
C ASP A 193 -10.76 -7.74 -19.04
N SER A 194 -10.57 -6.47 -18.67
CA SER A 194 -11.31 -5.36 -19.26
C SER A 194 -10.91 -5.16 -20.73
N GLY A 195 -11.87 -5.39 -21.64
CA GLY A 195 -11.67 -5.37 -23.10
C GLY A 195 -11.48 -3.99 -23.74
N SER A 196 -11.53 -2.90 -22.97
CA SER A 196 -11.34 -1.54 -23.49
C SER A 196 -9.97 -0.97 -23.18
N THR A 197 -9.35 -0.41 -24.22
CA THR A 197 -8.22 0.49 -24.13
C THR A 197 -8.52 1.59 -23.10
N ILE A 198 -7.74 1.63 -22.01
CA ILE A 198 -7.61 2.73 -21.01
C ILE A 198 -8.48 2.67 -19.73
N SER A 199 -9.56 1.88 -19.63
CA SER A 199 -10.23 1.75 -18.32
C SER A 199 -9.50 0.71 -17.46
N LEU A 200 -8.58 1.18 -16.61
CA LEU A 200 -8.03 0.36 -15.53
C LEU A 200 -9.20 -0.13 -14.68
N ASP A 201 -9.45 -1.44 -14.66
CA ASP A 201 -10.42 -2.04 -13.77
C ASP A 201 -9.88 -1.94 -12.33
N TRP A 202 -10.18 -0.82 -11.66
CA TRP A 202 -9.74 -0.57 -10.30
C TRP A 202 -10.28 -1.61 -9.32
N GLY A 203 -11.49 -2.16 -9.56
CA GLY A 203 -12.02 -3.25 -8.75
C GLY A 203 -11.10 -4.47 -8.81
N MET A 204 -10.77 -4.93 -10.02
CA MET A 204 -9.81 -6.03 -10.22
C MET A 204 -8.43 -5.73 -9.64
N ILE A 205 -7.90 -4.52 -9.88
CA ILE A 205 -6.57 -4.12 -9.39
C ILE A 205 -6.54 -4.14 -7.86
N LEU A 206 -7.48 -3.47 -7.21
CA LEU A 206 -7.51 -3.33 -5.75
C LEU A 206 -7.81 -4.67 -5.07
N ASN A 207 -8.71 -5.49 -5.62
CA ASN A 207 -8.95 -6.85 -5.13
C ASN A 207 -7.69 -7.72 -5.26
N SER A 208 -6.98 -7.66 -6.39
CA SER A 208 -5.75 -8.42 -6.56
C SER A 208 -4.65 -8.02 -5.57
N LEU A 209 -4.59 -6.73 -5.19
CA LEU A 209 -3.69 -6.27 -4.13
C LEU A 209 -4.17 -6.74 -2.75
N GLY A 210 -5.47 -6.72 -2.49
CA GLY A 210 -6.07 -7.25 -1.26
C GLY A 210 -5.80 -8.74 -1.05
N ASP A 211 -5.93 -9.56 -2.10
CA ASP A 211 -5.61 -11.00 -2.10
C ASP A 211 -4.13 -11.27 -1.80
N ARG A 212 -3.27 -10.28 -2.04
CA ARG A 212 -1.83 -10.31 -1.71
C ARG A 212 -1.53 -9.80 -0.30
N ASN A 213 -2.56 -9.52 0.51
CA ASN A 213 -2.46 -8.91 1.83
C ASN A 213 -1.80 -7.52 1.80
N ILE A 214 -1.99 -6.76 0.72
CA ILE A 214 -1.59 -5.34 0.68
C ILE A 214 -2.64 -4.55 1.46
N VAL A 215 -2.22 -3.98 2.59
CA VAL A 215 -3.09 -3.17 3.45
C VAL A 215 -3.00 -1.70 3.07
N ASN A 216 -1.77 -1.20 2.84
CA ASN A 216 -1.50 0.20 2.53
C ASN A 216 -0.86 0.33 1.14
N LEU A 217 -1.52 1.07 0.25
CA LEU A 217 -1.08 1.36 -1.11
C LEU A 217 -0.72 2.85 -1.26
N LEU A 218 0.52 3.13 -1.61
CA LEU A 218 0.96 4.46 -2.02
C LEU A 218 0.84 4.61 -3.53
N VAL A 219 0.10 5.60 -4.02
CA VAL A 219 0.01 5.91 -5.45
C VAL A 219 0.87 7.15 -5.73
N GLU A 220 1.96 6.97 -6.48
CA GLU A 220 2.89 8.06 -6.81
C GLU A 220 2.75 8.50 -8.27
N GLY A 221 2.27 9.72 -8.46
CA GLY A 221 2.32 10.39 -9.76
C GLY A 221 1.40 9.82 -10.85
N GLY A 222 1.33 10.55 -11.96
CA GLY A 222 0.46 10.28 -13.10
C GLY A 222 -0.93 10.90 -12.92
N SER A 223 -1.17 12.06 -13.56
CA SER A 223 -2.49 12.74 -13.57
C SER A 223 -3.62 11.79 -13.92
N SER A 224 -3.42 10.97 -14.96
CA SER A 224 -4.45 10.04 -15.43
C SER A 224 -4.81 8.98 -14.39
N ILE A 225 -3.83 8.49 -13.63
CA ILE A 225 -4.08 7.47 -12.59
C ILE A 225 -4.80 8.10 -11.40
N LEU A 226 -4.27 9.22 -10.90
CA LEU A 226 -4.87 9.94 -9.79
C LEU A 226 -6.30 10.41 -10.12
N GLY A 227 -6.51 10.95 -11.32
CA GLY A 227 -7.84 11.30 -11.82
C GLY A 227 -8.76 10.10 -11.89
N SER A 228 -8.30 8.97 -12.45
CA SER A 228 -9.14 7.76 -12.54
C SER A 228 -9.51 7.15 -11.18
N LEU A 229 -8.64 7.28 -10.17
CA LEU A 229 -8.94 6.85 -8.81
C LEU A 229 -10.00 7.75 -8.17
N PHE A 230 -9.88 9.06 -8.37
CA PHE A 230 -10.83 10.05 -7.88
C PHE A 230 -12.20 9.89 -8.55
N ASP A 231 -12.24 9.83 -9.88
CA ASP A 231 -13.47 9.64 -10.66
C ASP A 231 -14.16 8.30 -10.34
N GLY A 232 -13.37 7.28 -9.97
CA GLY A 232 -13.85 5.98 -9.54
C GLY A 232 -14.33 5.91 -8.07
N GLY A 233 -14.18 6.99 -7.29
CA GLY A 233 -14.57 7.02 -5.88
C GLY A 233 -13.67 6.20 -4.95
N PHE A 234 -12.41 5.97 -5.33
CA PHE A 234 -11.43 5.20 -4.54
C PHE A 234 -10.54 6.06 -3.63
N LEU A 235 -10.56 7.39 -3.83
CA LEU A 235 -9.87 8.42 -3.04
C LEU A 235 -10.87 9.29 -2.28
#